data_AF-A0A8H7NEC7-F1
#
_entry.id   AF-A0A8H7NEC7-F1
#
_cell.length_a   1.000
_cell.length_b   1.000
_cell.length_c   1.000
_cell.angle_alpha   90.00
_cell.angle_beta   90.00
_cell.angle_gamma   90.00
#
_symmetry.space_group_name_H-M   'P 1'
#
loop_
_entity.id
_entity.type
_entity.pdbx_description
1 polymer ?
#
loop_
_entity_poly.entity_id
_entity_poly.type
_entity_poly.pdbx_seq_one_letter_code
_entity_poly.pdbx_strand_id
1 'polypeptide(L)'
;MAEFAKPMAEPTYSQFASIGGGFSGIGLGATLQRWYGITDVRIFERDEFYGGTWWANNYPGAACDIPSALYSLSYEPNADWSKLCPPRDELLQYIIRVVNKYGLEDRISLNSRVDRCEWREESRRWRLTVHNVKTGETSLHECQFLFTCAGGLVTPQELDIPGAASFKGPVFHTARWRKDVDLTGKKVIVIGNGATGNQLVPAILPKTKHLTHLVRSQHWILRPNDTALDPLLRFSLKYIPGAMIAQRLLVFLIAEEGFRGFCMSRDGQWARNHQRKGAIAYLKETAPEKYHDLLVPDYEPNCKRRVFDAGYLKCLNEDNITLTTEKPIEVVPEGIRTEKGLIEADVIVLANGFKTGDPFSNIEIVGSHGKTIQEHWSSNGGPGAYNCTSINGFPNFFMILGELLFFFPCTDLSRSFFADDMFSSRTKHTDRPQLGTAGLRERHQLLPAPHQAHLGRRRCDGRCA
;
A
#
# COMPACT_ATOMS: atom_id res chain seq x y z
N MET A 1 -29.77 -2.41 -42.45
CA MET A 1 -28.61 -1.55 -42.74
C MET A 1 -27.60 -1.81 -41.63
N ALA A 2 -26.43 -2.31 -41.99
CA ALA A 2 -25.36 -2.58 -41.04
C ALA A 2 -24.91 -1.25 -40.42
N GLU A 3 -25.02 -1.14 -39.11
CA GLU A 3 -24.46 -0.06 -38.33
C GLU A 3 -22.93 -0.19 -38.44
N PHE A 4 -22.33 0.59 -39.33
CA PHE A 4 -20.88 0.62 -39.49
C PHE A 4 -20.29 1.11 -38.16
N ALA A 5 -19.78 0.17 -37.36
CA ALA A 5 -19.00 0.47 -36.18
C ALA A 5 -17.92 1.48 -36.57
N LYS A 6 -17.97 2.66 -35.93
CA LYS A 6 -16.99 3.73 -36.11
C LYS A 6 -15.59 3.09 -36.00
N PRO A 7 -14.68 3.28 -36.97
CA PRO A 7 -13.36 2.68 -36.89
C PRO A 7 -12.72 3.10 -35.57
N MET A 8 -12.41 2.13 -34.70
CA MET A 8 -11.71 2.42 -33.46
C MET A 8 -10.41 3.13 -33.84
N ALA A 9 -10.14 4.26 -33.18
CA ALA A 9 -8.92 5.02 -33.40
C ALA A 9 -7.69 4.10 -33.30
N GLU A 10 -6.68 4.33 -34.13
CA GLU A 10 -5.44 3.56 -34.06
C GLU A 10 -4.86 3.62 -32.64
N PRO A 11 -4.40 2.49 -32.10
CA PRO A 11 -3.85 2.48 -30.75
C PRO A 11 -2.59 3.35 -30.69
N THR A 12 -2.52 4.21 -29.69
CA THR A 12 -1.26 4.88 -29.34
C THR A 12 -0.23 3.85 -28.85
N TYR A 13 1.06 4.17 -28.86
CA TYR A 13 2.11 3.22 -28.47
C TYR A 13 3.14 3.83 -27.51
N SER A 14 3.63 3.01 -26.58
CA SER A 14 4.88 3.24 -25.85
C SER A 14 5.64 1.95 -25.63
N GLN A 15 6.96 2.00 -25.47
CA GLN A 15 7.75 0.81 -25.14
C GLN A 15 7.37 0.24 -23.76
N PHE A 16 7.25 1.11 -22.75
CA PHE A 16 6.85 0.75 -21.39
C PHE A 16 5.49 1.37 -21.04
N ALA A 17 4.62 0.62 -20.37
CA ALA A 17 3.43 1.18 -19.76
C ALA A 17 3.29 0.76 -18.30
N SER A 18 2.70 1.64 -17.49
CA SER A 18 2.39 1.39 -16.09
C SER A 18 0.93 1.70 -15.80
N ILE A 19 0.29 0.86 -15.00
CA ILE A 19 -1.05 1.10 -14.46
C ILE A 19 -0.89 1.59 -13.01
N GLY A 20 -1.12 2.87 -12.76
CA GLY A 20 -1.02 3.53 -11.46
C GLY A 20 0.09 4.59 -11.40
N GLY A 21 -0.28 5.82 -11.07
CA GLY A 21 0.61 6.97 -10.88
C GLY A 21 1.06 7.17 -9.43
N GLY A 22 1.15 6.09 -8.64
CA GLY A 22 1.70 6.11 -7.29
C GLY A 22 3.23 6.03 -7.24
N PHE A 23 3.78 5.82 -6.03
CA PHE A 23 5.21 5.60 -5.82
C PHE A 23 5.81 4.52 -6.74
N SER A 24 5.09 3.43 -6.99
CA SER A 24 5.56 2.34 -7.86
C SER A 24 5.72 2.78 -9.32
N GLY A 25 4.69 3.42 -9.91
CA GLY A 25 4.72 3.85 -11.31
C GLY A 25 5.70 5.00 -11.55
N ILE A 26 5.75 5.94 -10.61
CA ILE A 26 6.70 7.06 -10.65
C ILE A 26 8.13 6.56 -10.44
N GLY A 27 8.33 5.63 -9.51
CA GLY A 27 9.62 4.97 -9.30
C GLY A 27 10.07 4.20 -10.54
N LEU A 28 9.17 3.52 -11.25
CA LEU A 28 9.48 2.87 -12.52
C LEU A 28 9.94 3.89 -13.57
N GLY A 29 9.16 4.95 -13.80
CA GLY A 29 9.51 5.99 -14.78
C GLY A 29 10.84 6.68 -14.46
N ALA A 30 11.07 7.03 -13.19
CA ALA A 30 12.32 7.61 -12.73
C ALA A 30 13.51 6.65 -12.91
N THR A 31 13.33 5.37 -12.60
CA THR A 31 14.37 4.33 -12.75
C THR A 31 14.76 4.12 -14.21
N LEU A 32 13.76 4.00 -15.10
CA LEU A 32 13.98 3.83 -16.55
C LEU A 32 14.81 4.98 -17.12
N GLN A 33 14.48 6.22 -16.75
CA GLN A 33 15.22 7.37 -17.21
C GLN A 33 16.60 7.49 -16.58
N ARG A 34 16.70 7.30 -15.26
CA ARG A 34 17.94 7.50 -14.51
C ARG A 34 19.04 6.51 -14.92
N TRP A 35 18.70 5.23 -15.02
CA TRP A 35 19.68 4.16 -15.18
C TRP A 35 19.84 3.70 -16.61
N TYR A 36 18.78 3.81 -17.43
CA TYR A 36 18.78 3.30 -18.79
C TYR A 36 18.62 4.40 -19.84
N GLY A 37 18.38 5.66 -19.44
CA GLY A 37 18.11 6.76 -20.37
C GLY A 37 16.81 6.58 -21.16
N ILE A 38 15.93 5.67 -20.73
CA ILE A 38 14.68 5.35 -21.43
C ILE A 38 13.60 6.32 -20.97
N THR A 39 13.02 7.03 -21.93
CA THR A 39 11.95 8.00 -21.70
C THR A 39 10.60 7.57 -22.25
N ASP A 40 10.57 6.51 -23.07
CA ASP A 40 9.35 5.98 -23.70
C ASP A 40 8.55 5.12 -22.73
N VAL A 41 7.94 5.79 -21.76
CA VAL A 41 7.06 5.21 -20.75
C VAL A 41 5.74 5.97 -20.71
N ARG A 42 4.63 5.25 -20.59
CA ARG A 42 3.31 5.82 -20.34
C ARG A 42 2.77 5.33 -19.00
N ILE A 43 2.34 6.26 -18.14
CA ILE A 43 1.78 5.95 -16.82
C ILE A 43 0.29 6.32 -16.86
N PHE A 44 -0.60 5.35 -16.64
CA PHE A 44 -2.04 5.60 -16.58
C PHE A 44 -2.48 5.75 -15.12
N GLU A 45 -3.01 6.91 -14.77
CA GLU A 45 -3.54 7.22 -13.44
C GLU A 45 -5.04 7.52 -13.55
N ARG A 46 -5.85 6.78 -12.78
CA ARG A 46 -7.31 6.90 -12.81
C ARG A 46 -7.81 8.17 -12.14
N ASP A 47 -7.04 8.69 -11.18
CA ASP A 47 -7.42 9.88 -10.42
C ASP A 47 -7.07 11.16 -11.20
N GLU A 48 -7.61 12.29 -10.75
CA GLU A 48 -7.36 13.60 -11.36
C GLU A 48 -5.93 14.12 -11.14
N PHE A 49 -5.17 13.47 -10.25
CA PHE A 49 -3.78 13.79 -9.95
C PHE A 49 -3.02 12.53 -9.53
N TYR A 50 -1.71 12.53 -9.73
CA TYR A 50 -0.83 11.42 -9.37
C TYR A 50 -0.44 11.46 -7.88
N GLY A 51 0.14 10.36 -7.38
CA GLY A 51 0.56 10.19 -5.98
C GLY A 51 -0.02 8.95 -5.30
N GLY A 52 -0.98 8.28 -5.94
CA GLY A 52 -1.58 7.03 -5.48
C GLY A 52 -2.16 7.17 -4.06
N THR A 53 -1.70 6.34 -3.12
CA THR A 53 -2.09 6.38 -1.71
C THR A 53 -2.05 7.79 -1.11
N TRP A 54 -1.00 8.55 -1.42
CA TRP A 54 -0.79 9.89 -0.88
C TRP A 54 -1.59 10.95 -1.62
N TRP A 55 -2.12 10.66 -2.80
CA TRP A 55 -3.15 11.51 -3.39
C TRP A 55 -4.52 11.21 -2.75
N ALA A 56 -4.95 9.95 -2.81
CA ALA A 56 -6.29 9.51 -2.42
C ALA A 56 -6.61 9.70 -0.92
N ASN A 57 -5.66 9.45 -0.03
CA ASN A 57 -5.89 9.53 1.42
C ASN A 57 -5.60 10.94 1.95
N ASN A 58 -6.53 11.87 1.72
CA ASN A 58 -6.41 13.28 2.14
C ASN A 58 -7.24 13.61 3.41
N TYR A 59 -7.54 12.60 4.23
CA TYR A 59 -8.24 12.79 5.51
C TYR A 59 -7.32 13.45 6.57
N PRO A 60 -7.88 14.18 7.56
CA PRO A 60 -7.11 14.82 8.61
C PRO A 60 -6.26 13.82 9.41
N GLY A 61 -4.98 14.12 9.59
CA GLY A 61 -4.05 13.28 10.34
C GLY A 61 -3.34 12.19 9.51
N ALA A 62 -3.66 12.04 8.22
CA ALA A 62 -3.00 11.09 7.35
C ALA A 62 -1.46 11.29 7.32
N ALA A 63 -0.71 10.27 7.72
CA ALA A 63 0.75 10.29 7.78
C ALA A 63 1.34 8.90 7.55
N CYS A 64 2.63 8.86 7.21
CA CYS A 64 3.36 7.60 7.12
C CYS A 64 3.63 7.01 8.50
N ASP A 65 3.73 5.69 8.58
CA ASP A 65 4.17 4.96 9.77
C ASP A 65 5.61 4.42 9.63
N ILE A 66 6.24 4.65 8.48
CA ILE A 66 7.63 4.31 8.21
C ILE A 66 8.49 5.57 8.34
N PRO A 67 9.65 5.49 9.03
CA PRO A 67 10.61 6.57 9.05
C PRO A 67 10.96 7.08 7.65
N SER A 68 10.96 8.40 7.49
CA SER A 68 11.14 9.13 6.24
C SER A 68 12.45 8.80 5.52
N ALA A 69 13.48 8.43 6.28
CA ALA A 69 14.75 7.96 5.74
C ALA A 69 14.64 6.69 4.88
N LEU A 70 13.64 5.83 5.13
CA LEU A 70 13.34 4.64 4.32
C LEU A 70 12.17 4.84 3.37
N TYR A 71 11.28 5.79 3.66
CA TYR A 71 10.07 6.05 2.86
C TYR A 71 10.31 7.09 1.75
N SER A 72 11.36 6.85 0.96
CA SER A 72 11.75 7.59 -0.24
C SER A 72 12.45 6.63 -1.21
N LEU A 73 12.51 6.97 -2.50
CA LEU A 73 13.35 6.23 -3.45
C LEU A 73 14.80 6.27 -2.97
N SER A 74 15.53 5.16 -3.08
CA SER A 74 16.89 5.02 -2.53
C SER A 74 17.86 6.06 -3.12
N TYR A 75 17.68 6.38 -4.40
CA TYR A 75 18.48 7.34 -5.16
C TYR A 75 17.90 8.76 -5.17
N GLU A 76 16.76 9.00 -4.51
CA GLU A 76 16.20 10.34 -4.25
C GLU A 76 15.86 10.48 -2.76
N PRO A 77 16.85 10.47 -1.85
CA PRO A 77 16.60 10.81 -0.45
C PRO A 77 16.18 12.29 -0.33
N ASN A 78 15.47 12.61 0.74
CA ASN A 78 15.01 13.97 1.01
C ASN A 78 15.48 14.41 2.39
N ALA A 79 16.30 15.46 2.45
CA ALA A 79 16.80 16.03 3.70
C ALA A 79 15.81 17.01 4.35
N ASP A 80 14.82 17.48 3.58
CA ASP A 80 13.89 18.53 4.03
C ASP A 80 12.68 17.96 4.79
N TRP A 81 12.70 16.67 5.16
CA TRP A 81 11.62 16.04 5.93
C TRP A 81 11.33 16.82 7.23
N SER A 82 10.06 17.11 7.49
CA SER A 82 9.66 17.87 8.68
C SER A 82 9.63 17.02 9.95
N LYS A 83 9.41 15.70 9.80
CA LYS A 83 9.30 14.75 10.89
C LYS A 83 9.90 13.40 10.51
N LEU A 84 10.11 12.55 11.53
CA LEU A 84 10.53 11.17 11.29
C LEU A 84 9.45 10.41 10.51
N CYS A 85 8.17 10.61 10.81
CA CYS A 85 7.05 10.02 10.09
C CYS A 85 6.30 11.14 9.33
N PRO A 86 6.56 11.32 8.03
CA PRO A 86 6.13 12.52 7.33
C PRO A 86 4.61 12.54 7.10
N PRO A 87 3.96 13.71 7.22
CA PRO A 87 2.55 13.87 6.90
C PRO A 87 2.31 13.66 5.40
N ARG A 88 1.08 13.28 5.05
CA ARG A 88 0.67 12.97 3.66
C ARG A 88 1.04 14.07 2.67
N ASP A 89 0.83 15.33 3.00
CA ASP A 89 1.07 16.44 2.07
C ASP A 89 2.55 16.58 1.71
N GLU A 90 3.43 16.34 2.68
CA GLU A 90 4.88 16.38 2.44
C GLU A 90 5.34 15.22 1.55
N LEU A 91 4.71 14.05 1.69
CA LEU A 91 4.93 12.92 0.81
C LEU A 91 4.43 13.15 -0.60
N LEU A 92 3.27 13.80 -0.76
CA LEU A 92 2.80 14.20 -2.08
C LEU A 92 3.76 15.21 -2.72
N GLN A 93 4.27 16.18 -1.97
CA GLN A 93 5.27 17.13 -2.47
C GLN A 93 6.59 16.45 -2.86
N TYR A 94 7.02 15.43 -2.11
CA TYR A 94 8.15 14.60 -2.50
C TYR A 94 7.91 13.94 -3.86
N ILE A 95 6.72 13.35 -4.06
CA ILE A 95 6.37 12.68 -5.32
C ILE A 95 6.36 13.69 -6.49
N ILE A 96 5.74 14.86 -6.32
CA ILE A 96 5.72 15.94 -7.31
C ILE A 96 7.15 16.34 -7.70
N ARG A 97 8.05 16.52 -6.72
CA ARG A 97 9.45 16.85 -7.00
C ARG A 97 10.14 15.75 -7.83
N VAL A 98 9.90 14.48 -7.54
CA VAL A 98 10.45 13.36 -8.33
C VAL A 98 9.90 13.38 -9.75
N VAL A 99 8.59 13.55 -9.94
CA VAL A 99 7.96 13.68 -11.25
C VAL A 99 8.60 14.81 -12.06
N ASN A 100 8.79 15.98 -11.46
CA ASN A 100 9.39 17.14 -12.12
C ASN A 100 10.87 16.90 -12.47
N LYS A 101 11.65 16.34 -11.53
CA LYS A 101 13.08 16.07 -11.74
C LYS A 101 13.34 15.12 -12.91
N TYR A 102 12.46 14.13 -13.08
CA TYR A 102 12.55 13.14 -14.15
C TYR A 102 11.68 13.48 -15.36
N GLY A 103 11.02 14.65 -15.41
CA GLY A 103 10.19 15.04 -16.56
C GLY A 103 9.11 14.01 -16.91
N LEU A 104 8.43 13.47 -15.89
CA LEU A 104 7.41 12.44 -16.04
C LEU A 104 5.99 13.00 -16.23
N GLU A 105 5.79 14.31 -16.04
CA GLU A 105 4.45 14.92 -16.06
C GLU A 105 3.71 14.65 -17.37
N ASP A 106 4.36 14.92 -18.51
CA ASP A 106 3.80 14.66 -19.86
C ASP A 106 3.63 13.17 -20.20
N ARG A 107 4.15 12.28 -19.33
CA ARG A 107 4.07 10.83 -19.48
C ARG A 107 2.97 10.21 -18.62
N ILE A 108 2.32 11.02 -17.78
CA ILE A 108 1.23 10.57 -16.92
C ILE A 108 -0.09 10.96 -17.57
N SER A 109 -0.83 9.97 -18.05
CA SER A 109 -2.21 10.12 -18.47
C SER A 109 -3.11 10.10 -17.23
N LEU A 110 -3.53 11.27 -16.76
CA LEU A 110 -4.48 11.44 -15.65
C LEU A 110 -5.91 11.11 -16.08
N ASN A 111 -6.81 10.90 -15.11
CA ASN A 111 -8.20 10.53 -15.33
C ASN A 111 -8.37 9.29 -16.23
N SER A 112 -7.35 8.44 -16.35
CA SER A 112 -7.25 7.35 -17.32
C SER A 112 -7.26 6.01 -16.59
N ARG A 113 -8.44 5.39 -16.49
CA ARG A 113 -8.61 4.07 -15.88
C ARG A 113 -8.39 3.00 -16.93
N VAL A 114 -7.50 2.05 -16.66
CA VAL A 114 -7.28 0.89 -17.52
C VAL A 114 -8.25 -0.20 -17.10
N ASP A 115 -9.17 -0.57 -18.00
CA ASP A 115 -10.24 -1.54 -17.70
C ASP A 115 -9.83 -2.96 -18.12
N ARG A 116 -9.03 -3.08 -19.19
CA ARG A 116 -8.65 -4.37 -19.77
C ARG A 116 -7.27 -4.32 -20.40
N CYS A 117 -6.48 -5.38 -20.23
CA CYS A 117 -5.15 -5.59 -20.80
C CYS A 117 -5.10 -6.95 -21.48
N GLU A 118 -4.71 -7.00 -22.75
CA GLU A 118 -4.65 -8.25 -23.52
C GLU A 118 -3.29 -8.44 -24.19
N TRP A 119 -2.68 -9.61 -24.00
CA TRP A 119 -1.49 -9.98 -24.74
C TRP A 119 -1.84 -10.34 -26.19
N ARG A 120 -1.18 -9.67 -27.13
CA ARG A 120 -1.31 -9.90 -28.57
C ARG A 120 -0.13 -10.71 -29.07
N GLU A 121 -0.36 -11.98 -29.40
CA GLU A 121 0.70 -12.90 -29.83
C GLU A 121 1.37 -12.46 -31.13
N GLU A 122 0.59 -11.97 -32.10
CA GLU A 122 1.05 -11.56 -33.42
C GLU A 122 2.07 -10.41 -33.34
N SER A 123 1.77 -9.41 -32.50
CA SER A 123 2.62 -8.22 -32.33
C SER A 123 3.58 -8.29 -31.14
N ARG A 124 3.45 -9.31 -30.29
CA ARG A 124 4.17 -9.47 -29.02
C ARG A 124 4.08 -8.22 -28.14
N ARG A 125 2.86 -7.69 -28.02
CA ARG A 125 2.55 -6.45 -27.27
C ARG A 125 1.32 -6.64 -26.41
N TRP A 126 1.24 -5.86 -25.35
CA TRP A 126 0.01 -5.66 -24.59
C TRP A 126 -0.86 -4.61 -25.26
N ARG A 127 -2.17 -4.87 -25.35
CA ARG A 127 -3.18 -3.89 -25.73
C ARG A 127 -4.02 -3.54 -24.51
N LEU A 128 -4.10 -2.26 -24.19
CA LEU A 128 -4.83 -1.69 -23.08
C LEU A 128 -6.08 -0.99 -23.59
N THR A 129 -7.21 -1.25 -22.94
CA THR A 129 -8.44 -0.46 -23.08
C THR A 129 -8.46 0.59 -21.97
N VAL A 130 -8.35 1.86 -22.36
CA VAL A 130 -8.20 2.99 -21.44
C VAL A 130 -9.46 3.83 -21.49
N HIS A 131 -10.16 3.90 -20.37
CA HIS A 131 -11.36 4.70 -20.20
C HIS A 131 -11.03 6.01 -19.46
N ASN A 132 -11.32 7.14 -20.10
CA ASN A 132 -11.18 8.44 -19.47
C ASN A 132 -12.38 8.70 -18.55
N VAL A 133 -12.16 8.72 -17.24
CA VAL A 133 -13.24 8.82 -16.23
C VAL A 133 -13.96 10.17 -16.23
N LYS A 134 -13.35 11.20 -16.81
CA LYS A 134 -13.93 12.56 -16.87
C LYS A 134 -14.75 12.78 -18.14
N THR A 135 -14.28 12.28 -19.28
CA THR A 135 -14.96 12.47 -20.58
C THR A 135 -15.88 11.31 -20.97
N GLY A 136 -15.69 10.13 -20.37
CA GLY A 136 -16.36 8.89 -20.77
C GLY A 136 -15.81 8.27 -22.06
N GLU A 137 -14.72 8.81 -22.61
CA GLU A 137 -14.12 8.33 -23.85
C GLU A 137 -13.28 7.07 -23.59
N THR A 138 -13.41 6.09 -24.47
CA THR A 138 -12.56 4.89 -24.48
C THR A 138 -11.56 4.98 -25.62
N SER A 139 -10.29 4.72 -25.29
CA SER A 139 -9.17 4.72 -26.23
C SER A 139 -8.36 3.44 -26.10
N LEU A 140 -7.55 3.14 -27.12
CA LEU A 140 -6.64 2.00 -27.12
C LEU A 140 -5.19 2.47 -27.02
N HIS A 141 -4.40 1.72 -26.27
CA HIS A 141 -2.96 1.90 -26.16
C HIS A 141 -2.24 0.56 -26.25
N GLU A 142 -1.12 0.48 -26.95
CA GLU A 142 -0.28 -0.71 -27.01
C GLU A 142 1.08 -0.46 -26.37
N CYS A 143 1.63 -1.47 -25.70
CA CYS A 143 2.97 -1.41 -25.15
C CYS A 143 3.74 -2.73 -25.22
N GLN A 144 5.07 -2.66 -25.20
CA GLN A 144 5.90 -3.87 -25.21
C GLN A 144 6.00 -4.50 -23.82
N PHE A 145 6.22 -3.67 -22.78
CA PHE A 145 6.34 -4.10 -21.39
C PHE A 145 5.27 -3.41 -20.54
N LEU A 146 4.48 -4.21 -19.81
CA LEU A 146 3.40 -3.73 -18.97
C LEU A 146 3.72 -3.96 -17.50
N PHE A 147 3.63 -2.90 -16.71
CA PHE A 147 3.82 -2.94 -15.26
C PHE A 147 2.52 -2.62 -14.55
N THR A 148 2.05 -3.50 -13.68
CA THR A 148 1.01 -3.12 -12.74
C THR A 148 1.62 -2.49 -11.49
N CYS A 149 1.24 -1.23 -11.29
CA CYS A 149 1.60 -0.37 -10.16
C CYS A 149 0.33 0.08 -9.43
N ALA A 150 -0.75 -0.71 -9.56
CA ALA A 150 -2.09 -0.33 -9.13
C ALA A 150 -2.22 -0.22 -7.59
N GLY A 151 -1.36 -0.93 -6.84
CA GLY A 151 -1.38 -1.00 -5.39
C GLY A 151 -2.41 -2.01 -4.85
N GLY A 152 -2.21 -2.46 -3.61
CA GLY A 152 -3.07 -3.48 -2.97
C GLY A 152 -4.16 -2.94 -2.03
N LEU A 153 -4.10 -1.66 -1.63
CA LEU A 153 -5.04 -1.05 -0.68
C LEU A 153 -5.75 0.14 -1.32
N VAL A 154 -6.58 -0.17 -2.31
CA VAL A 154 -7.08 0.82 -3.27
C VAL A 154 -8.60 0.94 -3.26
N THR A 155 -9.30 -0.20 -3.17
CA THR A 155 -10.77 -0.25 -3.20
C THR A 155 -11.31 -0.18 -1.77
N PRO A 156 -11.97 0.91 -1.36
CA PRO A 156 -12.48 1.05 0.00
C PRO A 156 -13.49 -0.05 0.35
N GLN A 157 -13.50 -0.48 1.60
CA GLN A 157 -14.54 -1.35 2.11
C GLN A 157 -15.83 -0.54 2.27
N GLU A 158 -16.94 -1.05 1.73
CA GLU A 158 -18.25 -0.42 1.91
C GLU A 158 -18.80 -0.65 3.31
N LEU A 159 -19.84 0.11 3.68
CA LEU A 159 -20.52 -0.09 4.95
C LEU A 159 -21.40 -1.33 4.89
N ASP A 160 -20.89 -2.43 5.44
CA ASP A 160 -21.62 -3.70 5.54
C ASP A 160 -22.51 -3.75 6.79
N ILE A 161 -23.49 -2.85 6.85
CA ILE A 161 -24.52 -2.81 7.89
C ILE A 161 -25.88 -2.58 7.19
N PRO A 162 -26.90 -3.40 7.48
CA PRO A 162 -28.25 -3.21 6.93
C PRO A 162 -28.77 -1.78 7.16
N GLY A 163 -29.53 -1.24 6.21
CA GLY A 163 -30.16 0.07 6.36
C GLY A 163 -29.23 1.27 6.09
N ALA A 164 -27.99 1.07 5.64
CA ALA A 164 -27.03 2.15 5.36
C ALA A 164 -27.58 3.28 4.47
N ALA A 165 -28.44 2.95 3.50
CA ALA A 165 -29.07 3.91 2.60
C ALA A 165 -30.16 4.79 3.27
N SER A 166 -30.62 4.42 4.47
CA SER A 166 -31.67 5.15 5.20
C SER A 166 -31.15 6.31 6.04
N PHE A 167 -29.83 6.37 6.29
CA PHE A 167 -29.22 7.41 7.11
C PHE A 167 -29.42 8.79 6.48
N LYS A 168 -29.89 9.76 7.27
CA LYS A 168 -30.14 11.13 6.79
C LYS A 168 -28.86 11.95 6.58
N GLY A 169 -27.79 11.59 7.29
CA GLY A 169 -26.50 12.27 7.23
C GLY A 169 -25.56 11.72 6.16
N PRO A 170 -24.39 12.34 5.96
CA PRO A 170 -23.37 11.81 5.08
C PRO A 170 -22.70 10.56 5.66
N VAL A 171 -22.56 9.53 4.81
CA VAL A 171 -21.71 8.35 5.03
C VAL A 171 -20.58 8.38 4.01
N PHE A 172 -19.33 8.34 4.46
CA PHE A 172 -18.19 8.30 3.54
C PHE A 172 -16.97 7.61 4.13
N HIS A 173 -16.13 7.07 3.24
CA HIS A 173 -14.89 6.41 3.60
C HIS A 173 -13.72 7.39 3.63
N THR A 174 -12.77 7.17 4.52
CA THR A 174 -11.55 7.99 4.70
C THR A 174 -10.70 8.15 3.45
N ALA A 175 -10.60 7.09 2.63
CA ALA A 175 -9.96 7.13 1.30
C ALA A 175 -10.72 7.96 0.23
N ARG A 176 -11.92 8.45 0.55
CA ARG A 176 -12.74 9.36 -0.28
C ARG A 176 -13.25 10.51 0.59
N TRP A 177 -12.31 11.16 1.28
CA TRP A 177 -12.64 12.18 2.28
C TRP A 177 -13.44 13.33 1.66
N ARG A 178 -14.58 13.65 2.29
CA ARG A 178 -15.48 14.72 1.87
C ARG A 178 -15.16 16.03 2.59
N LYS A 179 -14.46 16.93 1.89
CA LYS A 179 -14.11 18.27 2.40
C LYS A 179 -15.31 19.21 2.53
N ASP A 180 -16.40 18.89 1.85
CA ASP A 180 -17.67 19.63 1.88
C ASP A 180 -18.50 19.36 3.15
N VAL A 181 -18.13 18.35 3.95
CA VAL A 181 -18.82 18.01 5.20
C VAL A 181 -18.09 18.65 6.38
N ASP A 182 -18.69 19.68 6.99
CA ASP A 182 -18.20 20.24 8.26
C ASP A 182 -18.58 19.31 9.42
N LEU A 183 -17.62 19.02 10.31
CA LEU A 183 -17.82 18.19 11.49
C LEU A 183 -18.05 19.02 12.77
N THR A 184 -17.96 20.36 12.66
CA THR A 184 -18.05 21.28 13.79
C THR A 184 -19.39 21.15 14.51
N GLY A 185 -19.36 20.82 15.81
CA GLY A 185 -20.56 20.70 16.64
C GLY A 185 -21.47 19.51 16.30
N LYS A 186 -21.01 18.57 15.48
CA LYS A 186 -21.78 17.37 15.08
C LYS A 186 -21.51 16.16 15.95
N LYS A 187 -22.48 15.25 16.04
CA LYS A 187 -22.30 13.89 16.54
C LYS A 187 -21.74 13.03 15.41
N VAL A 188 -20.55 12.47 15.60
CA VAL A 188 -19.84 11.71 14.56
C VAL A 188 -19.62 10.28 15.01
N ILE A 189 -19.99 9.31 14.18
CA ILE A 189 -19.59 7.92 14.36
C ILE A 189 -18.39 7.64 13.46
N VAL A 190 -17.33 7.07 14.04
CA VAL A 190 -16.19 6.53 13.29
C VAL A 190 -16.21 5.00 13.42
N ILE A 191 -16.09 4.28 12.31
CA ILE A 191 -16.09 2.82 12.29
C ILE A 191 -14.72 2.30 11.88
N GLY A 192 -14.06 1.55 12.77
CA GLY A 192 -12.75 0.92 12.53
C GLY A 192 -11.60 1.62 13.24
N ASN A 193 -10.69 0.84 13.83
CA ASN A 193 -9.55 1.32 14.62
C ASN A 193 -8.19 0.83 14.11
N GLY A 194 -8.05 0.69 12.79
CA GLY A 194 -6.75 0.46 12.17
C GLY A 194 -5.84 1.71 12.26
N ALA A 195 -4.76 1.72 11.49
CA ALA A 195 -3.86 2.88 11.39
C ALA A 195 -4.63 4.17 11.05
N THR A 196 -5.55 4.10 10.09
CA THR A 196 -6.42 5.21 9.69
C THR A 196 -7.27 5.75 10.85
N GLY A 197 -7.91 4.87 11.62
CA GLY A 197 -8.75 5.29 12.75
C GLY A 197 -7.94 5.98 13.85
N ASN A 198 -6.76 5.44 14.17
CA ASN A 198 -5.83 6.01 15.14
C ASN A 198 -5.32 7.40 14.73
N GLN A 199 -5.16 7.66 13.43
CA GLN A 199 -4.76 8.97 12.91
C GLN A 199 -5.94 9.96 12.84
N LEU A 200 -7.10 9.49 12.37
CA LEU A 200 -8.25 10.34 12.12
C LEU A 200 -8.91 10.85 13.40
N VAL A 201 -9.20 9.94 14.35
CA VAL A 201 -9.97 10.26 15.55
C VAL A 201 -9.38 11.44 16.34
N PRO A 202 -8.09 11.44 16.74
CA PRO A 202 -7.52 12.58 17.44
C PRO A 202 -7.51 13.86 16.58
N ALA A 203 -7.44 13.75 15.25
CA ALA A 203 -7.42 14.91 14.35
C ALA A 203 -8.78 15.60 14.20
N ILE A 204 -9.90 14.86 14.35
CA ILE A 204 -11.25 15.42 14.20
C ILE A 204 -11.96 15.68 15.52
N LEU A 205 -11.59 14.98 16.60
CA LEU A 205 -12.25 15.06 17.91
C LEU A 205 -12.43 16.49 18.45
N PRO A 206 -11.46 17.42 18.35
CA PRO A 206 -11.62 18.78 18.86
C PRO A 206 -12.74 19.59 18.17
N LYS A 207 -13.23 19.14 17.01
CA LYS A 207 -14.28 19.81 16.25
C LYS A 207 -15.66 19.20 16.51
N THR A 208 -15.75 17.97 16.99
CA THR A 208 -17.04 17.28 17.13
C THR A 208 -17.73 17.63 18.45
N LYS A 209 -19.07 17.62 18.44
CA LYS A 209 -19.86 17.71 19.69
C LYS A 209 -19.74 16.44 20.51
N HIS A 210 -19.76 15.29 19.83
CA HIS A 210 -19.48 13.99 20.43
C HIS A 210 -19.00 13.03 19.34
N LEU A 211 -18.00 12.21 19.64
CA LEU A 211 -17.49 11.19 18.74
C LEU A 211 -17.72 9.80 19.35
N THR A 212 -18.46 8.95 18.66
CA THR A 212 -18.57 7.53 19.03
C THR A 212 -17.69 6.70 18.11
N HIS A 213 -16.68 6.02 18.67
CA HIS A 213 -15.76 5.19 17.93
C HIS A 213 -16.14 3.71 18.08
N LEU A 214 -16.62 3.13 16.99
CA LEU A 214 -17.00 1.72 16.91
C LEU A 214 -15.78 0.88 16.52
N VAL A 215 -15.35 0.01 17.42
CA VAL A 215 -14.14 -0.80 17.27
C VAL A 215 -14.47 -2.28 17.33
N ARG A 216 -14.29 -2.98 16.21
CA ARG A 216 -14.49 -4.44 16.13
C ARG A 216 -13.23 -5.21 16.51
N SER A 217 -12.07 -4.77 16.02
CA SER A 217 -10.81 -5.48 16.18
C SER A 217 -9.79 -4.58 16.87
N GLN A 218 -9.17 -5.12 17.90
CA GLN A 218 -8.09 -4.49 18.65
C GLN A 218 -6.79 -4.48 17.83
N HIS A 219 -5.90 -3.53 18.13
CA HIS A 219 -4.59 -3.41 17.52
C HIS A 219 -3.51 -3.22 18.58
N TRP A 220 -2.31 -3.77 18.34
CA TRP A 220 -1.15 -3.47 19.17
C TRP A 220 -0.70 -2.02 18.90
N ILE A 221 -1.07 -1.13 19.80
CA ILE A 221 -0.72 0.29 19.77
C ILE A 221 0.63 0.49 20.48
N LEU A 222 1.60 1.03 19.74
CA LEU A 222 2.95 1.30 20.21
C LEU A 222 3.13 2.80 20.46
N ARG A 223 4.16 3.14 21.24
CA ARG A 223 4.54 4.54 21.48
C ARG A 223 4.72 5.29 20.16
N PRO A 224 4.37 6.59 20.11
CA PRO A 224 4.54 7.40 18.91
C PRO A 224 5.97 7.29 18.39
N ASN A 225 6.09 7.07 17.09
CA ASN A 225 7.37 7.14 16.39
C ASN A 225 7.52 8.48 15.64
N ASP A 226 6.49 9.33 15.67
CA ASP A 226 6.49 10.62 15.00
C ASP A 226 7.06 11.70 15.92
N THR A 227 8.30 12.12 15.65
CA THR A 227 8.94 13.26 16.30
C THR A 227 9.41 14.25 15.26
N ALA A 228 9.29 15.54 15.59
CA ALA A 228 9.88 16.59 14.77
C ALA A 228 11.39 16.35 14.67
N LEU A 229 11.94 16.39 13.45
CA LEU A 229 13.38 16.23 13.29
C LEU A 229 14.09 17.46 13.88
N ASP A 230 15.07 17.21 14.72
CA ASP A 230 15.93 18.23 15.33
C ASP A 230 16.55 19.13 14.23
N PRO A 231 16.52 20.46 14.35
CA PRO A 231 17.14 21.37 13.38
C PRO A 231 18.61 21.07 13.07
N LEU A 232 19.39 20.63 14.07
CA LEU A 232 20.79 20.24 13.89
C LEU A 232 20.90 18.94 13.09
N LEU A 233 19.99 17.99 13.32
CA LEU A 233 19.92 16.77 12.50
C LEU A 233 19.53 17.11 11.06
N ARG A 234 18.54 17.98 10.82
CA ARG A 234 18.20 18.40 9.45
C ARG A 234 19.36 19.12 8.76
N PHE A 235 20.07 19.98 9.49
CA PHE A 235 21.27 20.63 8.99
C PHE A 235 22.33 19.59 8.58
N SER A 236 22.60 18.59 9.43
CA SER A 236 23.59 17.56 9.11
C SER A 236 23.19 16.73 7.89
N LEU A 237 21.92 16.33 7.79
CA LEU A 237 21.40 15.59 6.63
C LEU A 237 21.52 16.38 5.32
N LYS A 238 21.38 17.71 5.39
CA LYS A 238 21.44 18.58 4.20
C LYS A 238 22.86 18.90 3.76
N TYR A 239 23.78 19.14 4.69
CA TYR A 239 25.09 19.72 4.39
C TYR A 239 26.27 18.78 4.61
N ILE A 240 26.13 17.71 5.40
CA ILE A 240 27.23 16.77 5.64
C ILE A 240 27.15 15.60 4.64
N PRO A 241 28.15 15.43 3.76
CA PRO A 241 28.19 14.31 2.82
C PRO A 241 28.09 12.96 3.54
N GLY A 242 27.23 12.08 3.03
CA GLY A 242 27.02 10.74 3.60
C GLY A 242 26.09 10.68 4.81
N ALA A 243 25.68 11.81 5.41
CA ALA A 243 24.80 11.80 6.58
C ALA A 243 23.43 11.15 6.30
N MET A 244 22.80 11.42 5.15
CA MET A 244 21.55 10.75 4.75
C MET A 244 21.73 9.24 4.54
N ILE A 245 22.88 8.81 4.01
CA ILE A 245 23.17 7.39 3.80
C ILE A 245 23.34 6.70 5.15
N ALA A 246 24.11 7.31 6.06
CA ALA A 246 24.31 6.79 7.41
C ALA A 246 22.99 6.73 8.19
N GLN A 247 22.15 7.76 8.10
CA GLN A 247 20.81 7.76 8.71
C GLN A 247 19.95 6.64 8.13
N ARG A 248 19.90 6.51 6.80
CA ARG A 248 19.12 5.47 6.13
C ARG A 248 19.59 4.07 6.53
N LEU A 249 20.90 3.84 6.61
CA LEU A 249 21.48 2.58 7.07
C LEU A 249 21.12 2.31 8.54
N LEU A 250 21.23 3.30 9.42
CA LEU A 250 20.87 3.15 10.83
C LEU A 250 19.40 2.77 10.99
N VAL A 251 18.50 3.49 10.31
CA VAL A 251 17.07 3.21 10.32
C VAL A 251 16.76 1.83 9.74
N PHE A 252 17.45 1.43 8.66
CA PHE A 252 17.37 0.08 8.09
C PHE A 252 17.76 -0.99 9.12
N LEU A 253 18.91 -0.84 9.80
CA LEU A 253 19.37 -1.80 10.80
C LEU A 253 18.39 -1.92 11.98
N ILE A 254 17.80 -0.80 12.42
CA ILE A 254 16.76 -0.80 13.46
C ILE A 254 15.49 -1.52 12.98
N ALA A 255 15.08 -1.31 11.72
CA ALA A 255 13.92 -2.00 11.15
C ALA A 255 14.16 -3.51 11.00
N GLU A 256 15.35 -3.91 10.53
CA GLU A 256 15.80 -5.31 10.42
C GLU A 256 15.84 -6.01 11.78
N GLU A 257 16.29 -5.33 12.85
CA GLU A 257 16.23 -5.88 14.20
C GLU A 257 14.78 -6.25 14.60
N GLY A 258 13.82 -5.40 14.21
CA GLY A 258 12.40 -5.65 14.41
C GLY A 258 11.88 -6.92 13.73
N PHE A 259 12.54 -7.40 12.67
CA PHE A 259 12.14 -8.65 11.99
C PHE A 259 12.36 -9.89 12.84
N ARG A 260 13.26 -9.85 13.83
CA ARG A 260 13.46 -10.98 14.77
C ARG A 260 12.16 -11.42 15.44
N GLY A 261 11.22 -10.48 15.66
CA GLY A 261 9.91 -10.77 16.23
C GLY A 261 9.00 -11.68 15.38
N PHE A 262 9.25 -11.81 14.08
CA PHE A 262 8.51 -12.71 13.19
C PHE A 262 9.06 -14.14 13.19
N CYS A 263 10.30 -14.33 13.63
CA CYS A 263 10.91 -15.65 13.69
C CYS A 263 10.23 -16.51 14.77
N MET A 264 9.95 -17.77 14.43
CA MET A 264 9.42 -18.78 15.36
C MET A 264 10.56 -19.40 16.19
N SER A 265 11.37 -18.55 16.81
CA SER A 265 12.51 -18.91 17.67
C SER A 265 12.30 -18.40 19.10
N ARG A 266 13.17 -18.83 20.03
CA ARG A 266 13.19 -18.34 21.41
C ARG A 266 13.40 -16.82 21.47
N ASP A 267 14.30 -16.31 20.64
CA ASP A 267 14.60 -14.87 20.56
C ASP A 267 13.41 -14.09 19.98
N GLY A 268 12.74 -14.64 18.96
CA GLY A 268 11.53 -14.04 18.42
C GLY A 268 10.38 -14.02 19.43
N GLN A 269 10.21 -15.07 20.22
CA GLN A 269 9.25 -15.11 21.32
C GLN A 269 9.58 -14.08 22.42
N TRP A 270 10.85 -13.92 22.77
CA TRP A 270 11.29 -12.88 23.70
C TRP A 270 10.97 -11.49 23.17
N ALA A 271 11.27 -11.21 21.90
CA ALA A 271 10.99 -9.92 21.26
C ALA A 271 9.48 -9.60 21.24
N ARG A 272 8.63 -10.56 20.88
CA ARG A 272 7.16 -10.40 20.93
C ARG A 272 6.67 -10.14 22.36
N ASN A 273 7.18 -10.86 23.35
CA ASN A 273 6.82 -10.65 24.75
C ASN A 273 7.27 -9.28 25.28
N HIS A 274 8.46 -8.83 24.90
CA HIS A 274 8.96 -7.50 25.25
C HIS A 274 8.05 -6.41 24.64
N GLN A 275 7.72 -6.54 23.36
CA GLN A 275 6.81 -5.62 22.67
C GLN A 275 5.42 -5.60 23.31
N ARG A 276 4.83 -6.77 23.61
CA ARG A 276 3.55 -6.91 24.31
C ARG A 276 3.55 -6.16 25.64
N LYS A 277 4.57 -6.40 26.48
CA LYS A 277 4.69 -5.75 27.79
C LYS A 277 4.82 -4.23 27.64
N GLY A 278 5.64 -3.76 26.71
CA GLY A 278 5.82 -2.34 26.44
C GLY A 278 4.54 -1.66 25.95
N ALA A 279 3.80 -2.30 25.04
CA ALA A 279 2.53 -1.81 24.52
C ALA A 279 1.46 -1.72 25.61
N ILE A 280 1.29 -2.77 26.43
CA ILE A 280 0.32 -2.78 27.54
C ILE A 280 0.70 -1.73 28.58
N ALA A 281 1.97 -1.60 28.93
CA ALA A 281 2.42 -0.59 29.89
C ALA A 281 2.11 0.83 29.38
N TYR A 282 2.41 1.12 28.11
CA TYR A 282 2.10 2.40 27.50
C TYR A 282 0.59 2.68 27.42
N LEU A 283 -0.20 1.67 27.09
CA LEU A 283 -1.65 1.76 27.05
C LEU A 283 -2.22 2.12 28.42
N LYS A 284 -1.77 1.42 29.48
CA LYS A 284 -2.21 1.68 30.86
C LYS A 284 -1.77 3.05 31.37
N GLU A 285 -0.61 3.53 30.92
CA GLU A 285 -0.09 4.86 31.24
C GLU A 285 -0.93 5.98 30.60
N THR A 286 -1.48 5.76 29.40
CA THR A 286 -1.99 6.85 28.55
C THR A 286 -3.50 6.85 28.38
N ALA A 287 -4.13 5.68 28.26
CA ALA A 287 -5.57 5.54 28.04
C ALA A 287 -6.33 5.41 29.37
N PRO A 288 -7.59 5.87 29.45
CA PRO A 288 -8.38 5.74 30.67
C PRO A 288 -8.70 4.27 30.96
N GLU A 289 -8.74 3.93 32.26
CA GLU A 289 -8.90 2.55 32.75
C GLU A 289 -10.15 1.84 32.18
N LYS A 290 -11.26 2.58 32.02
CA LYS A 290 -12.52 2.07 31.44
C LYS A 290 -12.38 1.43 30.05
N TYR A 291 -11.31 1.72 29.31
CA TYR A 291 -11.09 1.22 27.96
C TYR A 291 -9.97 0.20 27.83
N HIS A 292 -9.27 -0.15 28.91
CA HIS A 292 -8.13 -1.08 28.84
C HIS A 292 -8.51 -2.43 28.24
N ASP A 293 -9.61 -3.02 28.72
CA ASP A 293 -10.08 -4.32 28.24
C ASP A 293 -10.58 -4.27 26.79
N LEU A 294 -11.03 -3.09 26.31
CA LEU A 294 -11.49 -2.91 24.94
C LEU A 294 -10.34 -2.73 23.94
N LEU A 295 -9.13 -2.41 24.41
CA LEU A 295 -7.99 -2.03 23.56
C LEU A 295 -6.88 -3.09 23.50
N VAL A 296 -6.74 -3.94 24.52
CA VAL A 296 -5.68 -4.96 24.57
C VAL A 296 -6.01 -6.16 23.66
N PRO A 297 -5.22 -6.44 22.60
CA PRO A 297 -5.49 -7.55 21.68
C PRO A 297 -5.31 -8.95 22.28
N ASP A 298 -6.06 -9.91 21.77
CA ASP A 298 -6.01 -11.34 22.11
C ASP A 298 -5.01 -12.17 21.27
N TYR A 299 -4.38 -11.55 20.28
CA TYR A 299 -3.45 -12.20 19.36
C TYR A 299 -1.98 -11.76 19.57
N GLU A 300 -1.02 -12.55 19.09
CA GLU A 300 0.42 -12.25 19.25
C GLU A 300 0.84 -10.96 18.52
N PRO A 301 1.76 -10.16 19.09
CA PRO A 301 2.36 -9.05 18.37
C PRO A 301 2.99 -9.50 17.04
N ASN A 302 2.92 -8.61 16.04
CA ASN A 302 3.33 -8.85 14.65
C ASN A 302 2.43 -9.78 13.81
N CYS A 303 1.36 -10.39 14.35
CA CYS A 303 0.37 -11.10 13.53
C CYS A 303 -0.51 -10.17 12.67
N LYS A 304 -0.63 -8.90 13.09
CA LYS A 304 -1.21 -7.81 12.30
C LYS A 304 -0.22 -6.65 12.25
N ARG A 305 -0.39 -5.76 11.26
CA ARG A 305 0.39 -4.53 11.17
C ARG A 305 0.28 -3.75 12.49
N ARG A 306 1.44 -3.35 13.00
CA ARG A 306 1.59 -2.54 14.21
C ARG A 306 1.05 -1.14 13.96
N VAL A 307 0.44 -0.53 14.97
CA VAL A 307 -0.04 0.84 14.90
C VAL A 307 0.79 1.69 15.86
N PHE A 308 1.39 2.77 15.36
CA PHE A 308 2.03 3.75 16.21
C PHE A 308 0.99 4.78 16.63
N ASP A 309 0.97 5.12 17.91
CA ASP A 309 -0.01 6.07 18.44
C ASP A 309 0.20 7.46 17.83
N ALA A 310 -0.86 8.00 17.24
CA ALA A 310 -0.92 9.37 16.69
C ALA A 310 -1.58 10.36 17.68
N GLY A 311 -1.68 9.98 18.96
CA GLY A 311 -2.41 10.72 19.99
C GLY A 311 -3.79 10.15 20.30
N TYR A 312 -4.11 8.97 19.75
CA TYR A 312 -5.37 8.26 19.93
C TYR A 312 -5.58 7.85 21.38
N LEU A 313 -4.60 7.21 22.04
CA LEU A 313 -4.79 6.76 23.42
C LEU A 313 -5.03 7.93 24.37
N LYS A 314 -4.33 9.04 24.15
CA LYS A 314 -4.48 10.26 24.93
C LYS A 314 -5.87 10.87 24.74
N CYS A 315 -6.37 10.94 23.50
CA CYS A 315 -7.65 11.59 23.21
C CYS A 315 -8.86 10.83 23.79
N LEU A 316 -8.71 9.55 24.14
CA LEU A 316 -9.75 8.78 24.82
C LEU A 316 -10.09 9.29 26.24
N ASN A 317 -9.24 10.15 26.82
CA ASN A 317 -9.51 10.79 28.11
C ASN A 317 -10.48 11.99 28.01
N GLU A 318 -10.79 12.47 26.82
CA GLU A 318 -11.72 13.58 26.62
C GLU A 318 -13.17 13.17 26.93
N ASP A 319 -13.99 14.12 27.37
CA ASP A 319 -15.39 13.85 27.73
C ASP A 319 -16.30 13.67 26.50
N ASN A 320 -15.90 14.19 25.34
CA ASN A 320 -16.69 14.16 24.10
C ASN A 320 -16.39 12.94 23.22
N ILE A 321 -15.80 11.86 23.77
CA ILE A 321 -15.57 10.61 23.05
C ILE A 321 -16.11 9.39 23.81
N THR A 322 -16.74 8.48 23.06
CA THR A 322 -17.15 7.16 23.55
C THR A 322 -16.54 6.08 22.67
N LEU A 323 -15.68 5.24 23.24
CA LEU A 323 -15.21 4.02 22.61
C LEU A 323 -16.17 2.86 22.93
N THR A 324 -16.61 2.12 21.91
CA THR A 324 -17.48 0.95 22.11
C THR A 324 -17.20 -0.17 21.11
N THR A 325 -17.39 -1.40 21.56
CA THR A 325 -17.28 -2.64 20.77
C THR A 325 -18.66 -3.22 20.43
N GLU A 326 -19.73 -2.46 20.70
CA GLU A 326 -21.10 -2.87 20.41
C GLU A 326 -21.30 -3.20 18.94
N LYS A 327 -21.93 -4.35 18.69
CA LYS A 327 -22.23 -4.79 17.34
C LYS A 327 -23.35 -3.91 16.76
N PRO A 328 -23.14 -3.25 15.62
CA PRO A 328 -24.21 -2.54 14.94
C PRO A 328 -25.19 -3.56 14.32
N ILE A 329 -26.48 -3.35 14.53
CA ILE A 329 -27.57 -4.19 14.00
C ILE A 329 -28.06 -3.63 12.67
N GLU A 330 -28.40 -2.35 12.66
CA GLU A 330 -28.91 -1.63 11.48
C GLU A 330 -28.55 -0.15 11.58
N VAL A 331 -28.38 0.48 10.43
CA VAL A 331 -28.34 1.93 10.28
C VAL A 331 -29.77 2.41 10.08
N VAL A 332 -30.17 3.40 10.88
CA VAL A 332 -31.48 4.05 10.85
C VAL A 332 -31.31 5.53 10.50
N PRO A 333 -32.38 6.27 10.16
CA PRO A 333 -32.25 7.66 9.72
C PRO A 333 -31.53 8.58 10.73
N GLU A 334 -31.63 8.29 12.02
CA GLU A 334 -31.06 9.07 13.13
C GLU A 334 -29.64 8.63 13.55
N GLY A 335 -29.13 7.48 13.08
CA GLY A 335 -27.85 6.95 13.52
C GLY A 335 -27.71 5.43 13.36
N ILE A 336 -27.06 4.77 14.31
CA ILE A 336 -26.83 3.32 14.29
C ILE A 336 -27.49 2.67 15.50
N ARG A 337 -28.34 1.66 15.25
CA ARG A 337 -28.94 0.85 16.32
C ARG A 337 -27.99 -0.28 16.71
N THR A 338 -27.75 -0.40 18.00
CA THR A 338 -27.02 -1.51 18.63
C THR A 338 -27.96 -2.30 19.54
N GLU A 339 -27.47 -3.39 20.13
CA GLU A 339 -28.23 -4.18 21.11
C GLU A 339 -28.58 -3.38 22.38
N LYS A 340 -27.82 -2.32 22.71
CA LYS A 340 -28.04 -1.52 23.92
C LYS A 340 -28.86 -0.26 23.69
N GLY A 341 -29.05 0.15 22.44
CA GLY A 341 -29.83 1.33 22.11
C GLY A 341 -29.45 1.98 20.79
N LEU A 342 -29.86 3.23 20.63
CA LEU A 342 -29.55 4.04 19.46
C LEU A 342 -28.32 4.92 19.73
N ILE A 343 -27.31 4.81 18.88
CA ILE A 343 -26.21 5.77 18.81
C ILE A 343 -26.58 6.81 17.76
N GLU A 344 -27.03 7.99 18.22
CA GLU A 344 -27.39 9.09 17.34
C GLU A 344 -26.15 9.69 16.66
N ALA A 345 -26.27 10.00 15.36
CA ALA A 345 -25.18 10.59 14.58
C ALA A 345 -25.70 11.54 13.51
N ASP A 346 -24.93 12.60 13.28
CA ASP A 346 -25.11 13.49 12.13
C ASP A 346 -24.23 13.04 10.96
N VAL A 347 -23.12 12.35 11.23
CA VAL A 347 -22.13 11.92 10.22
C VAL A 347 -21.58 10.53 10.59
N ILE A 348 -21.42 9.67 9.58
CA ILE A 348 -20.73 8.37 9.73
C ILE A 348 -19.48 8.36 8.84
N VAL A 349 -18.32 8.12 9.46
CA VAL A 349 -17.03 8.03 8.78
C VAL A 349 -16.49 6.60 8.84
N LEU A 350 -16.15 6.05 7.69
CA LEU A 350 -15.63 4.69 7.56
C LEU A 350 -14.09 4.71 7.53
N ALA A 351 -13.50 4.14 8.57
CA ALA A 351 -12.08 3.82 8.71
C ALA A 351 -11.88 2.29 8.79
N ASN A 352 -12.72 1.55 8.06
CA ASN A 352 -12.84 0.08 8.10
C ASN A 352 -11.94 -0.64 7.07
N GLY A 353 -11.08 0.08 6.36
CA GLY A 353 -10.03 -0.49 5.51
C GLY A 353 -10.44 -0.66 4.04
N PHE A 354 -9.80 -1.61 3.38
CA PHE A 354 -9.92 -1.82 1.94
C PHE A 354 -10.26 -3.28 1.65
N LYS A 355 -10.86 -3.54 0.49
CA LYS A 355 -11.02 -4.90 -0.03
C LYS A 355 -9.63 -5.46 -0.36
N THR A 356 -9.28 -6.60 0.22
CA THR A 356 -8.01 -7.31 0.02
C THR A 356 -8.26 -8.68 -0.62
N GLY A 357 -7.38 -9.15 -1.50
CA GLY A 357 -7.36 -10.52 -1.99
C GLY A 357 -7.37 -10.68 -3.52
N ASP A 358 -7.83 -9.66 -4.25
CA ASP A 358 -7.64 -9.58 -5.70
C ASP A 358 -7.12 -8.18 -6.09
N PRO A 359 -5.80 -8.03 -6.33
CA PRO A 359 -5.19 -6.76 -6.73
C PRO A 359 -5.66 -6.29 -8.11
N PHE A 360 -6.31 -7.17 -8.88
CA PHE A 360 -6.79 -6.91 -10.24
C PHE A 360 -8.31 -6.94 -10.35
N SER A 361 -9.03 -6.87 -9.22
CA SER A 361 -10.50 -6.89 -9.19
C SER A 361 -11.18 -5.84 -10.09
N ASN A 362 -10.46 -4.78 -10.48
CA ASN A 362 -10.95 -3.71 -11.36
C ASN A 362 -10.28 -3.70 -12.75
N ILE A 363 -9.45 -4.70 -13.07
CA ILE A 363 -8.68 -4.75 -14.33
C ILE A 363 -8.68 -6.18 -14.86
N GLU A 364 -9.26 -6.40 -16.03
CA GLU A 364 -9.20 -7.70 -16.67
C GLU A 364 -7.85 -7.86 -17.39
N ILE A 365 -7.01 -8.79 -16.93
CA ILE A 365 -5.68 -9.04 -17.51
C ILE A 365 -5.69 -10.41 -18.18
N VAL A 366 -5.56 -10.42 -19.51
CA VAL A 366 -5.60 -11.60 -20.37
C VAL A 366 -4.22 -11.87 -20.93
N GLY A 367 -3.61 -12.97 -20.51
CA GLY A 367 -2.29 -13.42 -20.94
C GLY A 367 -2.29 -14.16 -22.27
N SER A 368 -1.23 -14.94 -22.50
CA SER A 368 -1.14 -15.83 -23.65
C SER A 368 -2.27 -16.86 -23.66
N HIS A 369 -2.64 -17.29 -24.86
CA HIS A 369 -3.73 -18.26 -25.08
C HIS A 369 -5.11 -17.82 -24.53
N GLY A 370 -5.32 -16.51 -24.30
CA GLY A 370 -6.62 -15.96 -23.93
C GLY A 370 -7.08 -16.21 -22.50
N LYS A 371 -6.18 -16.68 -21.61
CA LYS A 371 -6.50 -16.93 -20.20
C LYS A 371 -6.34 -15.67 -19.36
N THR A 372 -7.30 -15.43 -18.48
CA THR A 372 -7.20 -14.35 -17.48
C THR A 372 -6.25 -14.70 -16.34
N ILE A 373 -5.73 -13.69 -15.64
CA ILE A 373 -4.88 -13.89 -14.47
C ILE A 373 -5.62 -14.60 -13.32
N GLN A 374 -6.91 -14.32 -13.15
CA GLN A 374 -7.77 -14.99 -12.15
C GLN A 374 -7.97 -16.48 -12.48
N GLU A 375 -8.22 -16.83 -13.75
CA GLU A 375 -8.28 -18.22 -14.19
C GLU A 375 -6.94 -18.93 -14.00
N HIS A 376 -5.83 -18.26 -14.35
CA HIS A 376 -4.49 -18.80 -14.16
C HIS A 376 -4.20 -19.12 -12.69
N TRP A 377 -4.45 -18.19 -11.77
CA TRP A 377 -4.25 -18.42 -10.34
C TRP A 377 -5.19 -19.47 -9.77
N SER A 378 -6.47 -19.47 -10.18
CA SER A 378 -7.44 -20.49 -9.77
C SER A 378 -6.97 -21.90 -10.18
N SER A 379 -6.44 -22.05 -11.40
CA SER A 379 -5.90 -23.32 -11.89
C SER A 379 -4.64 -23.81 -11.17
N ASN A 380 -3.90 -22.90 -10.52
CA ASN A 380 -2.67 -23.19 -9.79
C ASN A 380 -2.85 -23.25 -8.26
N GLY A 381 -4.09 -23.21 -7.77
CA GLY A 381 -4.39 -23.29 -6.33
C GLY A 381 -4.19 -21.99 -5.55
N GLY A 382 -4.04 -20.86 -6.24
CA GLY A 382 -3.95 -19.52 -5.64
C GLY A 382 -3.01 -18.56 -6.39
N PRO A 383 -2.91 -17.30 -5.91
CA PRO A 383 -1.98 -16.33 -6.45
C PRO A 383 -0.52 -16.81 -6.38
N GLY A 384 0.16 -16.78 -7.53
CA GLY A 384 1.56 -17.17 -7.65
C GLY A 384 2.30 -16.33 -8.68
N ALA A 385 3.54 -15.99 -8.37
CA ALA A 385 4.44 -15.24 -9.25
C ALA A 385 5.90 -15.61 -8.98
N TYR A 386 6.71 -15.68 -10.02
CA TYR A 386 8.15 -15.87 -9.91
C TYR A 386 8.81 -14.59 -9.36
N ASN A 387 9.61 -14.74 -8.30
CA ASN A 387 10.20 -13.63 -7.52
C ASN A 387 9.19 -12.53 -7.15
N CYS A 388 7.92 -12.91 -6.93
CA CYS A 388 6.81 -11.99 -6.64
C CYS A 388 6.55 -10.91 -7.71
N THR A 389 7.10 -11.04 -8.93
CA THR A 389 7.01 -9.99 -9.96
C THR A 389 6.44 -10.48 -11.29
N SER A 390 6.86 -11.64 -11.80
CA SER A 390 6.46 -12.14 -13.12
C SER A 390 5.59 -13.38 -13.02
N ILE A 391 4.72 -13.59 -14.00
CA ILE A 391 3.72 -14.67 -13.99
C ILE A 391 3.84 -15.49 -15.28
N ASN A 392 3.84 -16.81 -15.15
CA ASN A 392 3.87 -17.70 -16.31
C ASN A 392 2.60 -17.52 -17.16
N GLY A 393 2.74 -17.44 -18.48
CA GLY A 393 1.63 -17.15 -19.39
C GLY A 393 1.28 -15.66 -19.52
N PHE A 394 2.03 -14.76 -18.87
CA PHE A 394 1.87 -13.31 -19.02
C PHE A 394 3.21 -12.68 -19.46
N PRO A 395 3.59 -12.82 -20.75
CA PRO A 395 4.88 -12.32 -21.24
C PRO A 395 5.00 -10.81 -21.07
N ASN A 396 6.20 -10.33 -20.71
CA ASN A 396 6.49 -8.90 -20.53
C ASN A 396 5.56 -8.16 -19.54
N PHE A 397 4.84 -8.89 -18.69
CA PHE A 397 4.01 -8.34 -17.62
C PHE A 397 4.71 -8.48 -16.28
N PHE A 398 4.75 -7.40 -15.51
CA PHE A 398 5.42 -7.33 -14.23
C PHE A 398 4.56 -6.64 -13.17
N MET A 399 4.63 -7.14 -11.95
CA MET A 399 4.00 -6.52 -10.78
C MET A 399 5.05 -5.81 -9.94
N ILE A 400 4.78 -4.55 -9.57
CA ILE A 400 5.57 -3.78 -8.61
C ILE A 400 4.70 -3.54 -7.37
N LEU A 401 5.10 -4.13 -6.24
CA LEU A 401 4.35 -4.12 -4.98
C LEU A 401 2.93 -4.71 -5.11
N GLY A 402 2.79 -5.85 -5.79
CA GLY A 402 1.55 -6.64 -5.76
C GLY A 402 1.25 -7.24 -4.38
N GLU A 403 0.03 -7.71 -4.13
CA GLU A 403 -0.38 -8.30 -2.83
C GLU A 403 0.55 -9.44 -2.36
N LEU A 404 1.18 -10.17 -3.28
CA LEU A 404 2.18 -11.20 -2.96
C LEU A 404 3.43 -10.65 -2.24
N LEU A 405 3.82 -9.40 -2.48
CA LEU A 405 4.90 -8.73 -1.74
C LEU A 405 4.47 -8.23 -0.35
N PHE A 406 3.17 -8.09 -0.08
CA PHE A 406 2.67 -7.68 1.24
C PHE A 406 2.74 -8.82 2.28
N PHE A 407 2.68 -10.08 1.83
CA PHE A 407 2.60 -11.25 2.72
C PHE A 407 3.91 -12.05 2.86
N PHE A 408 4.87 -11.89 1.94
CA PHE A 408 6.15 -12.60 2.03
C PHE A 408 7.26 -11.69 2.58
N PRO A 409 8.03 -12.15 3.59
CA PRO A 409 9.21 -11.43 4.05
C PRO A 409 10.18 -11.22 2.90
N CYS A 410 10.48 -9.96 2.62
CA CYS A 410 11.46 -9.54 1.62
C CYS A 410 12.89 -9.74 2.18
N THR A 411 13.26 -10.97 2.53
CA THR A 411 14.58 -11.27 3.11
C THR A 411 15.67 -11.45 2.05
N ASP A 412 15.32 -11.85 0.82
CA ASP A 412 16.31 -12.09 -0.24
C ASP A 412 16.47 -10.91 -1.22
N LEU A 413 15.41 -10.14 -1.51
CA LEU A 413 15.51 -9.00 -2.43
C LEU A 413 16.21 -7.76 -1.82
N SER A 414 16.04 -7.52 -0.51
CA SER A 414 16.63 -6.36 0.16
C SER A 414 18.17 -6.42 0.23
N ARG A 415 18.73 -7.64 0.30
CA ARG A 415 20.18 -7.87 0.31
C ARG A 415 20.84 -7.55 -1.02
N SER A 416 20.15 -7.79 -2.14
CA SER A 416 20.68 -7.52 -3.48
C SER A 416 20.69 -6.01 -3.82
N PHE A 417 19.63 -5.28 -3.47
CA PHE A 417 19.54 -3.85 -3.77
C PHE A 417 20.52 -2.98 -2.99
N PHE A 418 20.88 -3.35 -1.75
CA PHE A 418 21.85 -2.59 -0.96
C PHE A 418 23.29 -2.74 -1.47
N ALA A 419 23.61 -3.85 -2.12
CA ALA A 419 24.95 -4.08 -2.69
C ALA A 419 25.18 -3.26 -3.96
N ASP A 420 24.19 -3.18 -4.86
CA ASP A 420 24.36 -2.48 -6.14
C ASP A 420 24.44 -0.95 -5.98
N ASP A 421 23.68 -0.37 -5.04
CA ASP A 421 23.70 1.09 -4.79
C ASP A 421 24.98 1.56 -4.08
N MET A 422 25.66 0.70 -3.29
CA MET A 422 26.91 1.07 -2.61
C MET A 422 28.15 0.93 -3.52
N PHE A 423 28.09 0.08 -4.55
CA PHE A 423 29.23 -0.23 -5.42
C PHE A 423 29.14 0.31 -6.86
N SER A 424 28.03 0.92 -7.29
CA SER A 424 27.93 1.42 -8.69
C SER A 424 28.64 2.76 -8.98
N SER A 425 29.51 3.26 -8.09
CA SER A 425 30.45 4.32 -8.47
C SER A 425 31.74 3.72 -9.04
N ARG A 426 31.91 3.84 -10.36
CA ARG A 426 33.09 3.52 -11.20
C ARG A 426 33.12 2.11 -11.80
N THR A 427 32.68 2.01 -13.05
CA THR A 427 33.55 1.55 -14.13
C THR A 427 33.15 2.27 -15.42
N LYS A 428 34.06 3.10 -15.93
CA LYS A 428 33.99 3.68 -17.27
C LYS A 428 34.16 2.55 -18.29
N HIS A 429 33.57 2.74 -19.47
CA HIS A 429 33.83 2.00 -20.70
C HIS A 429 35.28 1.53 -20.81
N THR A 430 35.47 0.21 -20.83
CA THR A 430 36.58 -0.44 -21.55
C THR A 430 36.08 -1.77 -22.11
N ASP A 431 36.37 -1.95 -23.39
CA ASP A 431 36.05 -3.04 -24.32
C ASP A 431 35.82 -4.44 -23.73
N ARG A 432 34.71 -5.07 -24.13
CA ARG A 432 34.55 -6.53 -24.05
C ARG A 432 35.00 -7.17 -25.37
N PRO A 433 35.93 -8.13 -25.37
CA PRO A 433 36.22 -8.91 -26.57
C PRO A 433 35.10 -9.93 -26.81
N GLN A 434 34.73 -10.10 -28.07
CA GLN A 434 33.82 -11.15 -28.54
C GLN A 434 34.43 -12.52 -28.25
N LEU A 435 33.72 -13.37 -27.51
CA LEU A 435 34.06 -14.79 -27.37
C LEU A 435 33.06 -15.60 -28.19
N GLY A 436 33.60 -16.18 -29.26
CA GLY A 436 32.89 -17.00 -30.22
C GLY A 436 32.50 -18.38 -29.68
N THR A 437 31.59 -18.97 -30.44
CA THR A 437 31.10 -20.34 -30.40
C THR A 437 32.24 -21.38 -30.40
N ALA A 438 32.35 -22.19 -29.34
CA ALA A 438 32.84 -23.57 -29.42
C ALA A 438 32.64 -24.33 -28.09
N GLY A 439 31.82 -25.38 -28.14
CA GLY A 439 32.06 -26.65 -27.45
C GLY A 439 31.87 -26.72 -25.93
N LEU A 440 30.72 -27.25 -25.50
CA LEU A 440 30.66 -28.11 -24.32
C LEU A 440 29.59 -29.19 -24.53
N ARG A 441 30.09 -30.38 -24.89
CA ARG A 441 29.36 -31.64 -24.91
C ARG A 441 29.05 -32.09 -23.48
N GLU A 442 27.83 -32.62 -23.33
CA GLU A 442 27.40 -33.72 -22.45
C GLU A 442 28.19 -33.97 -21.14
N ARG A 443 27.53 -33.69 -20.01
CA ARG A 443 27.50 -34.62 -18.86
C ARG A 443 26.11 -34.60 -18.24
N HIS A 444 25.28 -35.57 -18.65
CA HIS A 444 24.15 -36.03 -17.86
C HIS A 444 24.70 -36.88 -16.71
N GLN A 445 24.55 -36.41 -15.47
CA GLN A 445 24.52 -37.29 -14.30
C GLN A 445 23.28 -36.92 -13.46
N LEU A 446 22.37 -37.89 -13.41
CA LEU A 446 21.16 -37.92 -12.62
C LEU A 446 21.52 -37.90 -11.13
N LEU A 447 20.95 -36.97 -10.38
CA LEU A 447 20.90 -37.01 -8.92
C LEU A 447 19.52 -37.55 -8.49
N PRO A 448 19.43 -38.54 -7.58
CA PRO A 448 18.15 -39.12 -7.18
C PRO A 448 17.37 -38.20 -6.22
N ALA A 449 16.04 -38.24 -6.35
CA ALA A 449 15.09 -37.49 -5.53
C ALA A 449 15.12 -37.93 -4.04
N PRO A 450 14.98 -37.02 -3.08
CA PRO A 450 14.84 -37.40 -1.68
C PRO A 450 13.41 -37.87 -1.36
N HIS A 451 13.36 -38.94 -0.58
CA HIS A 451 12.21 -39.66 -0.06
C HIS A 451 11.07 -38.78 0.48
N GLN A 452 9.83 -39.12 0.07
CA GLN A 452 8.60 -38.71 0.74
C GLN A 452 8.55 -39.30 2.16
N ALA A 453 8.63 -38.44 3.16
CA ALA A 453 8.22 -38.77 4.52
C ALA A 453 6.77 -38.30 4.73
N HIS A 454 5.87 -39.26 4.95
CA HIS A 454 4.50 -39.02 5.38
C HIS A 454 4.49 -38.29 6.74
N LEU A 455 4.10 -37.02 6.74
CA LEU A 455 3.65 -36.31 7.93
C LEU A 455 2.15 -36.00 7.78
N GLY A 456 1.38 -36.55 8.72
CA GLY A 456 -0.08 -36.54 8.72
C GLY A 456 -0.67 -35.14 8.68
N ARG A 457 -1.71 -34.99 7.85
CA ARG A 457 -2.59 -33.81 7.80
C ARG A 457 -3.25 -33.62 9.17
N ARG A 458 -2.84 -32.59 9.92
CA ARG A 458 -3.74 -31.93 10.87
C ARG A 458 -4.35 -30.74 10.15
N ARG A 459 -5.68 -30.78 9.99
CA ARG A 459 -6.48 -29.63 9.59
C ARG A 459 -6.31 -28.55 10.65
N CYS A 460 -5.79 -27.38 10.28
CA CYS A 460 -6.07 -26.16 11.02
C CYS A 460 -7.43 -25.65 10.52
N ASP A 461 -8.43 -25.71 11.39
CA ASP A 461 -9.75 -25.16 11.11
C ASP A 461 -9.64 -23.65 10.86
N GLY A 462 -10.27 -23.22 9.76
CA GLY A 462 -10.37 -21.83 9.37
C GLY A 462 -11.16 -21.03 10.39
N ARG A 463 -10.45 -20.15 11.11
CA ARG A 463 -11.01 -18.99 11.81
C ARG A 463 -9.92 -17.93 11.91
N CYS A 464 -9.69 -17.25 10.79
CA CYS A 464 -9.01 -15.97 10.68
C CYS A 464 -9.32 -15.41 9.28
N ALA A 465 -10.46 -14.74 9.17
CA ALA A 465 -10.82 -13.83 8.09
C ALA A 465 -11.30 -12.52 8.75
#